data_AF-A0A923WZQ4-F1
#
_entry.id   AF-A0A923WZQ4-F1
#
_cell.length_a   1.000
_cell.length_b   1.000
_cell.length_c   1.000
_cell.angle_alpha   90.00
_cell.angle_beta   90.00
_cell.angle_gamma   90.00
#
_symmetry.space_group_name_H-M   'P 1'
#
loop_
_entity.id
_entity.type
_entity.pdbx_description
1 polymer ?
#
loop_
_entity_poly.entity_id
_entity_poly.type
_entity_poly.pdbx_seq_one_letter_code
_entity_poly.pdbx_strand_id
1 'polypeptide(L)'
;MHKYIFLLVGLSLGSTNAACDPICQTLTSAKQKLESWVDDLQCHELPVGYKRVVYYPTDELSPTGVSAKYLLTRKNKDLYEIELPLKLNKKAGDQSVTTIEQRIKLCLSISDSLLKGPDGTKIKIKPIFEPSSTFRHLMLGREIDIKGEDFRSHSLAYNENIDCPTIIHEVLHDLGLADEYQESTVKNKKTGDLKYPCRVLGPENSVMNDQREAMRFVSGTKTSVVTALVCEKVAKRCWEFNEVLDGKIPEFTNYTPKEFEELFKYLALQKRKRQIKEMEKFPYSEKALKDPLPWESDPQMQISKMVFKEIPANILEPAHVRAILFPGCKKKNAVYYKCAKLAYADPEPGQQCYIPPECQSENWLN
;
A
#
# COMPACT_ATOMS: atom_id res chain seq x y z
N MET A 1 -3.41 -3.50 33.69
CA MET A 1 -3.19 -4.92 33.31
C MET A 1 -2.88 -4.97 31.82
N HIS A 2 -1.68 -5.39 31.43
CA HIS A 2 -1.35 -5.64 30.03
C HIS A 2 -1.80 -7.06 29.67
N LYS A 3 -2.79 -7.19 28.79
CA LYS A 3 -3.29 -8.50 28.32
C LYS A 3 -2.62 -8.81 26.98
N TYR A 4 -1.80 -9.86 26.94
CA TYR A 4 -1.12 -10.33 25.73
C TYR A 4 -1.88 -11.50 25.13
N ILE A 5 -2.04 -11.50 23.80
CA ILE A 5 -2.43 -12.69 23.04
C ILE A 5 -1.18 -13.18 22.33
N PHE A 6 -0.60 -14.28 22.81
CA PHE A 6 0.53 -14.95 22.17
C PHE A 6 0.01 -16.01 21.21
N LEU A 7 0.39 -15.91 19.94
CA LEU A 7 0.08 -16.90 18.91
C LEU A 7 1.39 -17.33 18.26
N LEU A 8 1.84 -18.53 18.61
CA LEU A 8 2.98 -19.21 17.97
C LEU A 8 2.42 -20.15 16.91
N VAL A 9 2.70 -19.88 15.64
CA VAL A 9 2.32 -20.73 14.51
C VAL A 9 3.62 -21.26 13.89
N GLY A 10 3.87 -22.57 13.99
CA GLY A 10 5.05 -23.18 13.40
C GLY A 10 5.38 -24.57 13.94
N LEU A 11 4.50 -25.56 13.73
CA LEU A 11 4.86 -26.97 13.86
C LEU A 11 4.72 -27.64 12.48
N SER A 12 5.87 -27.83 11.82
CA SER A 12 5.98 -28.64 10.61
C SER A 12 6.12 -30.11 11.02
N LEU A 13 5.09 -30.92 10.77
CA LEU A 13 5.18 -32.37 10.84
C LEU A 13 5.52 -32.86 9.43
N GLY A 14 6.71 -33.43 9.27
CA GLY A 14 7.17 -33.96 7.99
C GLY A 14 6.26 -35.08 7.48
N SER A 15 5.77 -34.92 6.25
CA SER A 15 4.90 -35.87 5.56
C SER A 15 5.72 -37.04 5.00
N THR A 16 5.63 -38.22 5.59
CA THR A 16 5.98 -39.48 4.92
C THR A 16 4.72 -40.33 4.74
N ASN A 17 4.43 -40.70 3.49
CA ASN A 17 3.21 -41.38 3.03
C ASN A 17 3.10 -42.87 3.45
N ALA A 18 3.44 -43.21 4.70
CA ALA A 18 3.10 -44.51 5.27
C ALA A 18 1.70 -44.42 5.90
N ALA A 19 0.88 -45.47 5.74
CA ALA A 19 -0.49 -45.56 6.23
C ALA A 19 -0.63 -44.95 7.63
N CYS A 20 -1.24 -43.76 7.70
CA CYS A 20 -1.36 -43.00 8.93
C CYS A 20 -2.31 -43.71 9.90
N ASP A 21 -1.74 -44.17 11.02
CA ASP A 21 -2.44 -44.65 12.22
C ASP A 21 -3.57 -43.67 12.64
N PRO A 22 -4.71 -44.11 13.22
CA PRO A 22 -5.75 -43.25 13.80
C PRO A 22 -5.23 -42.08 14.68
N ILE A 23 -4.06 -42.22 15.31
CA ILE A 23 -3.39 -41.11 16.04
C ILE A 23 -3.03 -39.95 15.10
N CYS A 24 -2.52 -40.24 13.89
CA CYS A 24 -2.16 -39.21 12.90
C CYS A 24 -3.39 -38.46 12.36
N GLN A 25 -4.52 -39.15 12.17
CA GLN A 25 -5.77 -38.50 11.76
C GLN A 25 -6.29 -37.54 12.84
N THR A 26 -6.16 -37.93 14.11
CA THR A 26 -6.53 -37.10 15.26
C THR A 26 -5.65 -35.85 15.37
N LEU A 27 -4.33 -36.00 15.22
CA LEU A 27 -3.39 -34.88 15.21
C LEU A 27 -3.61 -33.92 14.04
N THR A 28 -3.91 -34.45 12.86
CA THR A 28 -4.23 -33.64 11.67
C THR A 28 -5.51 -32.83 11.89
N SER A 29 -6.56 -33.44 12.43
CA SER A 29 -7.82 -32.76 12.74
C SER A 29 -7.65 -31.70 13.83
N ALA A 30 -6.88 -31.99 14.87
CA ALA A 30 -6.55 -31.03 15.93
C ALA A 30 -5.75 -29.84 15.38
N LYS A 31 -4.77 -30.08 14.51
CA LYS A 31 -4.00 -29.05 13.82
C LYS A 31 -4.92 -28.15 12.97
N GLN A 32 -5.77 -28.73 12.12
CA GLN A 32 -6.70 -27.97 11.30
C GLN A 32 -7.65 -27.10 12.14
N LYS A 33 -8.16 -27.65 13.25
CA LYS A 33 -9.03 -26.90 14.17
C LYS A 33 -8.28 -25.74 14.84
N LEU A 34 -7.05 -25.98 15.29
CA LEU A 34 -6.20 -24.94 15.86
C LEU A 34 -5.90 -23.84 14.83
N GLU A 35 -5.52 -24.21 13.61
CA GLU A 35 -5.29 -23.28 12.51
C GLU A 35 -6.54 -22.43 12.21
N SER A 36 -7.73 -23.04 12.20
CA SER A 36 -8.98 -22.30 12.02
C SER A 36 -9.23 -21.27 13.13
N TRP A 37 -8.92 -21.62 14.39
CA TRP A 37 -9.05 -20.70 15.52
C TRP A 37 -8.03 -19.57 15.46
N VAL A 38 -6.80 -19.84 15.02
CA VAL A 38 -5.79 -18.81 14.79
C VAL A 38 -6.25 -17.84 13.71
N ASP A 39 -6.70 -18.36 12.56
CA ASP A 39 -7.20 -17.55 11.45
C ASP A 39 -8.37 -16.65 11.93
N ASP A 40 -9.33 -17.22 12.69
CA ASP A 40 -10.45 -16.46 13.25
C ASP A 40 -9.98 -15.35 14.20
N LEU A 41 -9.06 -15.64 15.14
CA LEU A 41 -8.52 -14.66 16.08
C LEU A 41 -7.79 -13.50 15.38
N GLN A 42 -7.09 -13.77 14.29
CA GLN A 42 -6.41 -12.76 13.49
C GLN A 42 -7.40 -11.90 12.69
N CYS A 43 -8.54 -12.46 12.31
CA CYS A 43 -9.60 -11.78 11.57
C CYS A 43 -10.41 -10.78 12.42
N HIS A 44 -10.38 -10.91 13.74
CA HIS A 44 -11.06 -9.96 14.62
C HIS A 44 -10.26 -8.68 14.82
N GLU A 45 -11.01 -7.59 14.96
CA GLU A 45 -10.45 -6.30 15.31
C GLU A 45 -9.88 -6.36 16.72
N LEU A 46 -8.67 -5.83 16.88
CA LEU A 46 -8.02 -5.80 18.19
C LEU A 46 -8.87 -4.91 19.12
N PRO A 47 -9.21 -5.34 20.35
CA PRO A 47 -9.90 -4.46 21.29
C PRO A 47 -9.01 -3.28 21.70
N VAL A 48 -9.62 -2.17 22.07
CA VAL A 48 -8.87 -0.99 22.54
C VAL A 48 -8.03 -1.34 23.77
N GLY A 49 -6.76 -0.96 23.75
CA GLY A 49 -5.75 -1.24 24.77
C GLY A 49 -5.06 -2.60 24.63
N TYR A 50 -5.50 -3.47 23.73
CA TYR A 50 -4.87 -4.77 23.51
C TYR A 50 -3.70 -4.67 22.55
N LYS A 51 -2.80 -5.66 22.63
CA LYS A 51 -1.63 -5.80 21.76
C LYS A 51 -1.65 -7.15 21.02
N ARG A 52 -1.11 -7.18 19.81
CA ARG A 52 -0.89 -8.37 18.98
C ARG A 52 0.55 -8.39 18.49
N VAL A 53 1.26 -9.48 18.76
CA VAL A 53 2.58 -9.72 18.18
C VAL A 53 2.38 -10.26 16.77
N VAL A 54 3.01 -9.63 15.79
CA VAL A 54 3.04 -10.07 14.40
C VAL A 54 4.44 -10.60 14.12
N TYR A 55 4.52 -11.86 13.72
CA TYR A 55 5.80 -12.55 13.55
C TYR A 55 5.73 -13.57 12.42
N TYR A 56 6.22 -13.15 11.25
CA TYR A 56 6.50 -13.99 10.10
C TYR A 56 8.02 -13.95 9.88
N PRO A 57 8.79 -14.88 10.44
CA PRO A 57 10.25 -14.79 10.46
C PRO A 57 10.89 -15.02 9.09
N THR A 58 10.15 -15.63 8.16
CA THR A 58 10.62 -15.89 6.80
C THR A 58 9.52 -15.56 5.81
N ASP A 59 9.92 -15.38 4.56
CA ASP A 59 9.03 -15.04 3.46
C ASP A 59 8.05 -16.20 3.17
N GLU A 60 8.48 -17.46 3.33
CA GLU A 60 7.64 -18.64 3.12
C GLU A 60 6.49 -18.73 4.13
N LEU A 61 6.72 -18.28 5.36
CA LEU A 61 5.70 -18.27 6.42
C LEU A 61 4.78 -17.05 6.32
N SER A 62 5.20 -16.02 5.59
CA SER A 62 4.40 -14.82 5.40
C SER A 62 3.28 -15.05 4.38
N PRO A 63 2.04 -14.59 4.66
CA PRO A 63 0.96 -14.68 3.69
C PRO A 63 1.18 -13.81 2.44
N THR A 64 2.09 -12.83 2.48
CA THR A 64 2.43 -11.96 1.34
C THR A 64 3.73 -12.37 0.63
N GLY A 65 4.47 -13.34 1.17
CA GLY A 65 5.84 -13.61 0.72
C GLY A 65 6.87 -12.60 1.25
N VAL A 66 6.51 -11.75 2.21
CA VAL A 66 7.43 -10.79 2.86
C VAL A 66 7.39 -10.97 4.37
N SER A 67 8.51 -11.35 4.95
CA SER A 67 8.67 -11.45 6.41
C SER A 67 8.24 -10.16 7.11
N ALA A 68 7.63 -10.29 8.29
CA ALA A 68 7.16 -9.13 9.06
C ALA A 68 7.31 -9.37 10.56
N LYS A 69 7.71 -8.33 11.28
CA LYS A 69 7.95 -8.43 12.72
C LYS A 69 7.67 -7.12 13.44
N TYR A 70 6.53 -7.04 14.12
CA TYR A 70 6.13 -5.83 14.84
C TYR A 70 5.10 -6.12 15.94
N LEU A 71 4.91 -5.15 16.84
CA LEU A 71 3.88 -5.20 17.87
C LEU A 71 2.78 -4.20 17.54
N LEU A 72 1.60 -4.70 17.20
CA LEU A 72 0.42 -3.89 16.91
C LEU A 72 -0.37 -3.63 18.18
N THR A 73 -0.67 -2.37 18.48
CA THR A 73 -1.51 -1.95 19.60
C THR A 73 -2.66 -1.09 19.10
N ARG A 74 -3.90 -1.39 19.50
CA ARG A 74 -5.02 -0.47 19.24
C ARG A 74 -5.13 0.50 20.40
N LYS A 75 -4.73 1.75 20.21
CA LYS A 75 -4.71 2.77 21.29
C LYS A 75 -6.11 3.28 21.61
N ASN A 76 -6.93 3.48 20.59
CA ASN A 76 -8.33 3.88 20.70
C ASN A 76 -9.10 3.41 19.45
N LYS A 77 -10.34 3.88 19.27
CA LYS A 77 -11.19 3.46 18.14
C LYS A 77 -10.52 3.69 16.78
N ASP A 78 -9.80 4.79 16.63
CA ASP A 78 -9.34 5.32 15.34
C ASP A 78 -7.80 5.38 15.24
N LEU A 79 -7.06 4.77 16.18
CA LEU A 79 -5.59 4.81 16.21
C LEU A 79 -4.99 3.45 16.55
N TYR A 80 -4.18 2.96 15.62
CA TYR A 80 -3.27 1.86 15.81
C TYR A 80 -1.84 2.38 15.91
N GLU A 81 -1.09 1.80 16.84
CA GLU A 81 0.33 2.07 17.04
C GLU A 81 1.11 0.79 16.81
N ILE A 82 2.15 0.89 15.99
CA ILE A 82 3.05 -0.19 15.64
C ILE A 82 4.40 0.10 16.31
N GLU A 83 4.84 -0.78 17.20
CA GLU A 83 6.22 -0.76 17.71
C GLU A 83 7.06 -1.66 16.80
N LEU A 84 7.96 -1.07 16.01
CA LEU A 84 8.75 -1.73 14.98
C LEU A 84 10.21 -1.88 15.44
N PRO A 85 10.67 -3.08 15.82
CA PRO A 85 12.04 -3.29 16.25
C PRO A 85 13.00 -3.26 15.04
N LEU A 86 13.95 -2.34 15.06
CA LEU A 86 14.97 -2.18 14.03
C LEU A 86 16.36 -2.30 14.65
N LYS A 87 17.30 -2.95 13.97
CA LYS A 87 18.69 -3.04 14.42
C LYS A 87 19.59 -2.56 13.29
N LEU A 88 20.21 -1.39 13.47
CA LEU A 88 21.15 -0.86 12.49
C LEU A 88 22.55 -1.42 12.74
N ASN A 89 23.10 -2.11 11.74
CA ASN A 89 24.45 -2.68 11.82
C ASN A 89 25.48 -1.58 11.56
N LYS A 90 26.36 -1.37 12.55
CA LYS A 90 27.46 -0.40 12.50
C LYS A 90 28.70 -1.04 11.87
N LYS A 91 29.38 -0.32 10.98
CA LYS A 91 30.84 -0.43 10.90
C LYS A 91 31.43 0.45 12.00
N ALA A 92 32.47 -0.03 12.69
CA ALA A 92 33.06 0.70 13.81
C ALA A 92 33.55 2.09 13.36
N GLY A 93 33.17 3.15 14.10
CA GLY A 93 33.57 4.53 13.82
C GLY A 93 32.61 5.36 12.95
N ASP A 94 31.49 4.79 12.52
CA ASP A 94 30.62 5.43 11.53
C ASP A 94 29.53 6.34 12.16
N GLN A 95 29.60 7.65 11.88
CA GLN A 95 28.57 8.64 12.27
C GLN A 95 27.26 8.47 11.47
N SER A 96 27.26 7.67 10.40
CA SER A 96 26.09 7.43 9.54
C SER A 96 24.90 6.85 10.33
N VAL A 97 25.14 5.98 11.32
CA VAL A 97 24.05 5.25 11.99
C VAL A 97 23.15 6.17 12.82
N THR A 98 23.72 7.07 13.63
CA THR A 98 22.91 8.03 14.40
C THR A 98 22.10 8.93 13.47
N THR A 99 22.69 9.31 12.34
CA THR A 99 22.04 10.11 11.31
C THR A 99 20.87 9.37 10.67
N ILE A 100 21.04 8.07 10.37
CA ILE A 100 19.97 7.24 9.80
C ILE A 100 18.85 6.99 10.82
N GLU A 101 19.14 6.71 12.09
CA GLU A 101 18.09 6.55 13.11
C GLU A 101 17.22 7.81 13.22
N GLN A 102 17.87 8.99 13.26
CA GLN A 102 17.17 10.27 13.33
C GLN A 102 16.36 10.52 12.06
N ARG A 103 16.91 10.18 10.89
CA ARG A 103 16.21 10.30 9.61
C ARG A 103 14.98 9.39 9.56
N ILE A 104 15.08 8.12 9.98
CA ILE A 104 13.92 7.21 10.06
C ILE A 104 12.84 7.80 10.96
N LYS A 105 13.19 8.27 12.17
CA LYS A 105 12.24 8.89 13.10
C LYS A 105 11.56 10.12 12.48
N LEU A 106 12.34 10.98 11.81
CA LEU A 106 11.81 12.16 11.12
C LEU A 106 10.86 11.78 9.99
N CYS A 107 11.27 10.87 9.10
CA CYS A 107 10.47 10.43 7.96
C CYS A 107 9.14 9.78 8.40
N LEU A 108 9.15 8.97 9.46
CA LEU A 108 7.91 8.41 10.01
C LEU A 108 7.03 9.51 10.62
N SER A 109 7.61 10.47 11.35
CA SER A 109 6.84 11.57 11.94
C SER A 109 6.17 12.46 10.90
N ILE A 110 6.81 12.75 9.76
CA ILE A 110 6.17 13.54 8.68
C ILE A 110 5.07 12.72 7.98
N SER A 111 5.21 11.40 7.96
CA SER A 111 4.28 10.49 7.28
C SER A 111 3.10 10.05 8.17
N ASP A 112 3.13 10.32 9.48
CA ASP A 112 2.05 9.97 10.42
C ASP A 112 0.65 10.40 9.94
N SER A 113 0.56 11.54 9.25
CA SER A 113 -0.71 12.06 8.74
C SER A 113 -1.18 11.37 7.45
N LEU A 114 -0.33 10.57 6.83
CA LEU A 114 -0.50 9.95 5.52
C LEU A 114 -0.75 8.44 5.60
N LEU A 115 -0.52 7.85 6.77
CA LEU A 115 -0.74 6.42 7.03
C LEU A 115 -2.14 6.23 7.62
N LYS A 116 -3.16 6.20 6.75
CA LYS A 116 -4.57 6.10 7.14
C LYS A 116 -5.27 4.92 6.48
N GLY A 117 -6.35 4.47 7.11
CA GLY A 117 -7.34 3.57 6.53
C GLY A 117 -8.37 4.33 5.70
N PRO A 118 -9.13 3.62 4.84
CA PRO A 118 -10.23 4.21 4.08
C PRO A 118 -11.34 4.79 4.97
N ASP A 119 -11.44 4.32 6.22
CA ASP A 119 -12.38 4.80 7.25
C ASP A 119 -11.80 5.93 8.13
N GLY A 120 -10.59 6.41 7.82
CA GLY A 120 -9.88 7.42 8.60
C GLY A 120 -9.08 6.86 9.79
N THR A 121 -9.06 5.53 9.99
CA THR A 121 -8.22 4.88 11.01
C THR A 121 -6.76 5.24 10.81
N LYS A 122 -6.07 5.71 11.84
CA LYS A 122 -4.66 6.14 11.75
C LYS A 122 -3.72 5.01 12.14
N ILE A 123 -2.62 4.88 11.41
CA ILE A 123 -1.50 3.98 11.76
C ILE A 123 -0.30 4.85 12.12
N LYS A 124 0.21 4.72 13.34
CA LYS A 124 1.43 5.37 13.80
C LYS A 124 2.53 4.33 13.97
N ILE A 125 3.67 4.52 13.30
CA ILE A 125 4.81 3.60 13.39
C ILE A 125 5.87 4.21 14.31
N LYS A 126 6.29 3.44 15.32
CA LYS A 126 7.33 3.81 16.29
C LYS A 126 8.53 2.88 16.13
N PRO A 127 9.65 3.36 15.57
CA PRO A 127 10.85 2.54 15.45
C PRO A 127 11.49 2.35 16.84
N ILE A 128 11.86 1.11 17.16
CA ILE A 128 12.49 0.69 18.42
C ILE A 128 13.90 0.18 18.09
N PHE A 129 14.91 1.03 18.28
CA PHE A 129 16.32 0.68 18.01
C PHE A 129 16.97 -0.09 19.17
N GLU A 130 16.52 0.18 20.40
CA GLU A 130 17.02 -0.46 21.62
C GLU A 130 15.83 -1.04 22.40
N PRO A 131 15.41 -2.28 22.11
CA PRO A 131 14.29 -2.89 22.80
C PRO A 131 14.61 -3.16 24.27
N SER A 132 13.68 -2.81 25.16
CA SER A 132 13.78 -3.12 26.60
C SER A 132 13.96 -4.62 26.84
N SER A 133 14.62 -4.99 27.95
CA SER A 133 14.95 -6.38 28.30
C SER A 133 13.75 -7.33 28.28
N THR A 134 12.56 -6.85 28.66
CA THR A 134 11.33 -7.66 28.73
C THR A 134 10.81 -8.11 27.36
N PHE A 135 11.17 -7.40 26.28
CA PHE A 135 10.71 -7.71 24.91
C PHE A 135 11.83 -8.19 23.97
N ARG A 136 13.09 -8.11 24.44
CA ARG A 136 14.28 -8.36 23.62
C ARG A 136 14.27 -9.72 22.93
N HIS A 137 13.78 -10.76 23.61
CA HIS A 137 13.77 -12.14 23.08
C HIS A 137 12.67 -12.39 22.05
N LEU A 138 11.54 -11.70 22.16
CA LEU A 138 10.42 -11.84 21.21
C LEU A 138 10.61 -10.96 19.98
N MET A 139 11.37 -9.86 20.14
CA MET A 139 11.44 -8.76 19.19
C MET A 139 12.87 -8.39 18.79
N LEU A 140 13.76 -9.36 18.55
CA LEU A 140 15.03 -9.07 17.86
C LEU A 140 14.72 -8.36 16.54
N GLY A 141 15.16 -7.10 16.41
CA GLY A 141 14.88 -6.27 15.24
C GLY A 141 15.48 -6.86 13.97
N ARG A 142 14.90 -6.51 12.82
CA ARG A 142 15.52 -6.81 11.53
C ARG A 142 16.85 -6.05 11.47
N GLU A 143 17.90 -6.77 11.07
CA GLU A 143 19.20 -6.17 10.87
C GLU A 143 19.23 -5.42 9.55
N ILE A 144 19.59 -4.14 9.61
CA ILE A 144 19.70 -3.25 8.46
C ILE A 144 21.16 -2.78 8.39
N ASP A 145 21.83 -3.15 7.31
CA ASP A 145 23.18 -2.67 7.04
C ASP A 145 23.16 -1.25 6.48
N ILE A 146 24.07 -0.39 6.93
CA ILE A 146 24.30 0.90 6.26
C ILE A 146 25.41 0.74 5.21
N LYS A 147 25.13 1.20 3.99
CA LYS A 147 26.00 1.13 2.81
C LYS A 147 26.24 2.54 2.26
N GLY A 148 27.31 2.70 1.47
CA GLY A 148 27.70 4.00 0.91
C GLY A 148 26.74 4.53 -0.17
N GLU A 149 27.02 5.74 -0.65
CA GLU A 149 26.14 6.53 -1.54
C GLU A 149 25.69 5.87 -2.85
N ASP A 150 26.46 4.93 -3.40
CA ASP A 150 26.11 4.25 -4.68
C ASP A 150 25.18 3.03 -4.49
N PHE A 151 24.81 2.71 -3.25
CA PHE A 151 24.01 1.53 -2.95
C PHE A 151 22.51 1.77 -3.18
N ARG A 152 21.84 0.88 -3.94
CA ARG A 152 20.38 0.86 -4.02
C ARG A 152 19.81 0.27 -2.73
N SER A 153 19.12 1.11 -1.95
CA SER A 153 18.50 0.68 -0.69
C SER A 153 17.45 -0.42 -0.90
N HIS A 154 17.30 -1.26 0.12
CA HIS A 154 16.24 -2.25 0.28
C HIS A 154 16.04 -2.54 1.79
N SER A 155 15.05 -3.35 2.15
CA SER A 155 14.61 -3.56 3.54
C SER A 155 15.65 -4.18 4.50
N LEU A 156 16.80 -4.63 3.99
CA LEU A 156 17.92 -5.18 4.77
C LEU A 156 19.19 -4.33 4.68
N ALA A 157 19.21 -3.30 3.82
CA ALA A 157 20.37 -2.43 3.70
C ALA A 157 19.98 -1.05 3.16
N TYR A 158 20.39 0.00 3.86
CA TYR A 158 20.10 1.38 3.49
C TYR A 158 21.35 2.07 2.98
N ASN A 159 21.17 2.88 1.94
CA ASN A 159 22.11 3.92 1.57
C ASN A 159 22.23 4.94 2.70
N GLU A 160 23.43 5.40 3.03
CA GLU A 160 23.65 6.45 4.04
C GLU A 160 22.91 7.77 3.74
N ASN A 161 22.64 8.02 2.46
CA ASN A 161 21.85 9.14 1.95
C ASN A 161 20.42 8.75 1.53
N ILE A 162 19.89 7.62 2.00
CA ILE A 162 18.51 7.20 1.74
C ILE A 162 17.52 8.31 2.08
N ASP A 163 16.57 8.56 1.18
CA ASP A 163 15.54 9.59 1.32
C ASP A 163 14.29 9.08 2.05
N CYS A 164 13.43 10.01 2.48
CA CYS A 164 12.21 9.64 3.21
C CYS A 164 11.24 8.75 2.42
N PRO A 165 10.92 9.02 1.15
CA PRO A 165 10.08 8.12 0.36
C PRO A 165 10.57 6.67 0.41
N THR A 166 11.87 6.47 0.20
CA THR A 166 12.46 5.13 0.23
C THR A 166 12.44 4.53 1.63
N ILE A 167 12.78 5.29 2.68
CA ILE A 167 12.65 4.81 4.08
C ILE A 167 11.23 4.30 4.36
N ILE A 168 10.20 5.04 3.96
CA ILE A 168 8.80 4.64 4.22
C ILE A 168 8.46 3.35 3.48
N HIS A 169 8.83 3.24 2.21
CA HIS A 169 8.67 2.02 1.42
C HIS A 169 9.33 0.81 2.10
N GLU A 170 10.60 0.93 2.50
CA GLU A 170 11.31 -0.16 3.16
C GLU A 170 10.73 -0.53 4.53
N VAL A 171 10.30 0.45 5.31
CA VAL A 171 9.63 0.21 6.60
C VAL A 171 8.30 -0.52 6.40
N LEU A 172 7.59 -0.26 5.31
CA LEU A 172 6.34 -0.95 5.01
C LEU A 172 6.56 -2.41 4.58
N HIS A 173 7.70 -2.75 4.00
CA HIS A 173 8.12 -4.16 3.88
C HIS A 173 8.31 -4.82 5.24
N ASP A 174 8.83 -4.12 6.25
CA ASP A 174 8.94 -4.67 7.61
C ASP A 174 7.57 -4.96 8.27
N LEU A 175 6.50 -4.36 7.74
CA LEU A 175 5.12 -4.64 8.11
C LEU A 175 4.47 -5.76 7.27
N GLY A 176 5.22 -6.33 6.32
CA GLY A 176 4.80 -7.44 5.46
C GLY A 176 4.11 -7.02 4.18
N LEU A 177 4.20 -5.75 3.76
CA LEU A 177 3.72 -5.35 2.44
C LEU A 177 4.71 -5.78 1.34
N ALA A 178 4.21 -6.09 0.16
CA ALA A 178 5.02 -6.54 -0.97
C ALA A 178 5.20 -5.41 -1.99
N ASP A 179 6.21 -5.53 -2.85
CA ASP A 179 6.42 -4.61 -3.96
C ASP A 179 5.29 -4.68 -4.99
N GLU A 180 4.94 -3.54 -5.55
CA GLU A 180 3.84 -3.37 -6.51
C GLU A 180 4.28 -2.64 -7.79
N TYR A 181 5.58 -2.55 -8.04
CA TYR A 181 6.17 -1.86 -9.19
C TYR A 181 6.87 -2.80 -10.16
N GLN A 182 6.89 -2.46 -11.44
CA GLN A 182 7.62 -3.24 -12.43
C GLN A 182 9.14 -3.17 -12.19
N GLU A 183 9.78 -4.29 -11.86
CA GLU A 183 11.24 -4.32 -11.72
C GLU A 183 11.91 -3.98 -13.06
N SER A 184 12.91 -3.11 -13.02
CA SER A 184 13.53 -2.51 -14.21
C SER A 184 15.06 -2.59 -14.20
N THR A 185 15.67 -2.99 -13.08
CA THR A 185 17.14 -2.95 -12.91
C THR A 185 17.74 -4.25 -12.37
N VAL A 186 17.01 -4.99 -11.54
CA VAL A 186 17.52 -6.24 -10.96
C VAL A 186 17.33 -7.36 -11.98
N LYS A 187 18.45 -7.97 -12.40
CA LYS A 187 18.46 -9.08 -13.34
C LYS A 187 18.68 -10.42 -12.65
N ASN A 188 18.05 -11.47 -13.15
CA ASN A 188 18.37 -12.84 -12.80
C ASN A 188 19.78 -13.16 -13.32
N LYS A 189 20.69 -13.59 -12.43
CA LYS A 189 22.10 -13.85 -12.79
C LYS A 189 22.27 -15.00 -13.78
N LYS A 190 21.31 -15.94 -13.85
CA LYS A 190 21.37 -17.11 -14.72
C LYS A 190 20.87 -16.80 -16.12
N THR A 191 19.73 -16.10 -16.25
CA THR A 191 19.08 -15.85 -17.54
C THR A 191 19.42 -14.49 -18.14
N GLY A 192 19.77 -13.51 -17.29
CA GLY A 192 19.96 -12.11 -17.71
C GLY A 192 18.65 -11.32 -17.82
N ASP A 193 17.50 -11.96 -17.66
CA ASP A 193 16.17 -11.32 -17.65
C ASP A 193 15.95 -10.51 -16.38
N LEU A 194 14.95 -9.62 -16.39
CA LEU A 194 14.53 -8.92 -15.18
C LEU A 194 13.97 -9.89 -14.15
N LYS A 195 14.31 -9.68 -12.88
CA LYS A 195 13.74 -10.45 -11.77
C LYS A 195 12.28 -10.10 -11.55
N TYR A 196 11.57 -11.04 -10.93
CA TYR A 196 10.19 -10.89 -10.47
C TYR A 196 9.20 -10.49 -11.58
N PRO A 197 9.23 -11.14 -12.75
CA PRO A 197 8.36 -10.78 -13.88
C PRO A 197 6.87 -11.00 -13.58
N CYS A 198 6.53 -11.74 -12.51
CA CYS A 198 5.14 -12.06 -12.16
C CYS A 198 4.51 -11.07 -11.19
N ARG A 199 5.26 -10.03 -10.78
CA ARG A 199 4.78 -9.05 -9.82
C ARG A 199 3.54 -8.33 -10.33
N VAL A 200 2.56 -8.23 -9.45
CA VAL A 200 1.29 -7.57 -9.74
C VAL A 200 1.45 -6.07 -9.45
N LEU A 201 1.02 -5.23 -10.39
CA LEU A 201 1.18 -3.79 -10.27
C LEU A 201 0.05 -3.17 -9.43
N GLY A 202 0.42 -2.23 -8.57
CA GLY A 202 -0.50 -1.36 -7.83
C GLY A 202 -0.73 -0.05 -8.58
N PRO A 203 -1.58 0.86 -8.07
CA PRO A 203 -1.73 2.19 -8.67
C PRO A 203 -0.47 3.03 -8.44
N GLU A 204 -0.17 3.99 -9.31
CA GLU A 204 1.08 4.79 -9.26
C GLU A 204 1.20 5.64 -7.97
N ASN A 205 0.09 5.97 -7.33
CA ASN A 205 0.06 6.71 -6.06
C ASN A 205 0.21 5.80 -4.82
N SER A 206 0.33 4.48 -4.99
CA SER A 206 0.69 3.56 -3.90
C SER A 206 2.17 3.70 -3.57
N VAL A 207 2.51 3.83 -2.28
CA VAL A 207 3.91 3.86 -1.83
C VAL A 207 4.65 2.55 -2.13
N MET A 208 3.93 1.44 -2.31
CA MET A 208 4.52 0.15 -2.68
C MET A 208 4.76 0.03 -4.19
N ASN A 209 4.20 0.92 -5.02
CA ASN A 209 4.49 1.02 -6.45
C ASN A 209 5.53 2.14 -6.72
N ASP A 210 5.19 3.40 -6.45
CA ASP A 210 6.14 4.51 -6.59
C ASP A 210 6.13 5.37 -5.33
N GLN A 211 7.11 5.12 -4.47
CA GLN A 211 7.23 5.84 -3.21
C GLN A 211 7.45 7.35 -3.39
N ARG A 212 8.11 7.78 -4.48
CA ARG A 212 8.35 9.20 -4.73
C ARG A 212 7.07 9.87 -5.19
N GLU A 213 6.33 9.23 -6.09
CA GLU A 213 5.06 9.76 -6.58
C GLU A 213 4.00 9.77 -5.48
N ALA A 214 3.87 8.70 -4.70
CA ALA A 214 2.99 8.64 -3.54
C ALA A 214 3.24 9.81 -2.55
N MET A 215 4.51 10.10 -2.25
CA MET A 215 4.87 11.22 -1.36
C MET A 215 4.72 12.59 -2.02
N ARG A 216 4.89 12.71 -3.35
CA ARG A 216 4.65 13.96 -4.10
C ARG A 216 3.18 14.32 -4.17
N PHE A 217 2.33 13.35 -4.50
CA PHE A 217 0.88 13.48 -4.55
C PHE A 217 0.33 14.08 -3.24
N VAL A 218 0.96 13.71 -2.13
CA VAL A 218 0.54 14.09 -0.80
C VAL A 218 1.17 15.39 -0.30
N SER A 219 2.44 15.65 -0.63
CA SER A 219 3.16 16.85 -0.21
C SER A 219 2.88 18.07 -1.10
N GLY A 220 2.42 17.87 -2.33
CA GLY A 220 2.27 18.92 -3.34
C GLY A 220 0.87 19.49 -3.50
N THR A 221 -0.19 18.75 -3.16
CA THR A 221 -1.52 19.08 -3.68
C THR A 221 -2.61 18.67 -2.69
N LYS A 222 -3.43 19.62 -2.25
CA LYS A 222 -4.77 19.29 -1.77
C LYS A 222 -5.51 18.70 -2.96
N THR A 223 -5.51 17.38 -3.10
CA THR A 223 -6.30 16.71 -4.14
C THR A 223 -7.77 17.02 -3.85
N SER A 224 -8.29 18.01 -4.57
CA SER A 224 -9.70 18.37 -4.50
C SER A 224 -10.38 17.69 -5.66
N VAL A 225 -11.32 16.80 -5.36
CA VAL A 225 -12.28 16.36 -6.36
C VAL A 225 -13.29 17.48 -6.52
N VAL A 226 -13.41 18.00 -7.73
CA VAL A 226 -14.54 18.85 -8.12
C VAL A 226 -15.61 17.93 -8.66
N THR A 227 -16.66 17.73 -7.88
CA THR A 227 -17.89 17.12 -8.38
C THR A 227 -18.79 18.24 -8.90
N ALA A 228 -18.99 18.34 -10.22
CA ALA A 228 -19.91 19.28 -10.84
C ALA A 228 -21.20 18.56 -11.26
N LEU A 229 -22.34 19.02 -10.75
CA LEU A 229 -23.65 18.53 -11.20
C LEU A 229 -24.20 19.49 -12.26
N VAL A 230 -24.19 19.09 -13.52
CA VAL A 230 -24.69 19.90 -14.64
C VAL A 230 -26.11 19.46 -14.94
N CYS A 231 -27.07 20.37 -14.89
CA CYS A 231 -28.47 20.06 -15.18
C CYS A 231 -28.97 20.80 -16.42
N GLU A 232 -29.81 20.13 -17.19
CA GLU A 232 -30.57 20.72 -18.30
C GLU A 232 -31.84 21.38 -17.76
N LYS A 233 -32.05 22.68 -18.04
CA LYS A 233 -33.21 23.43 -17.54
C LYS A 233 -34.55 22.85 -17.97
N VAL A 234 -34.62 22.29 -19.17
CA VAL A 234 -35.87 21.87 -19.81
C VAL A 234 -36.15 20.39 -19.56
N ALA A 235 -35.12 19.53 -19.61
CA ALA A 235 -35.30 18.09 -19.50
C ALA A 235 -35.25 17.53 -18.07
N LYS A 236 -34.92 18.35 -17.05
CA LYS A 236 -34.70 17.92 -15.64
C LYS A 236 -33.68 16.76 -15.51
N ARG A 237 -32.79 16.59 -16.47
CA ARG A 237 -31.69 15.61 -16.42
C ARG A 237 -30.46 16.30 -15.86
N CYS A 238 -29.77 15.61 -14.97
CA CYS A 238 -28.51 16.08 -14.40
C CYS A 238 -27.42 15.03 -14.61
N TRP A 239 -26.22 15.49 -14.91
CA TRP A 239 -25.02 14.68 -15.04
C TRP A 239 -24.04 15.05 -13.94
N GLU A 240 -23.44 14.05 -13.32
CA GLU A 240 -22.38 14.23 -12.33
C GLU A 240 -21.02 14.05 -13.01
N PHE A 241 -20.19 15.09 -12.95
CA PHE A 241 -18.81 15.08 -13.42
C PHE A 241 -17.88 15.10 -12.24
N ASN A 242 -16.99 14.12 -12.13
CA ASN A 242 -15.97 14.05 -11.09
C ASN A 242 -14.60 14.29 -11.74
N GLU A 243 -13.92 15.38 -11.38
CA GLU A 243 -12.55 15.66 -11.81
C GLU A 243 -11.61 15.80 -10.63
N VAL A 244 -10.46 15.13 -10.70
CA VAL A 244 -9.36 15.24 -9.75
C VAL A 244 -8.47 16.39 -10.19
N LEU A 245 -8.32 17.42 -9.35
CA LEU A 245 -7.39 18.51 -9.61
C LEU A 245 -6.05 18.25 -8.93
N ASP A 246 -5.06 17.80 -9.70
CA ASP A 246 -3.67 17.67 -9.25
C ASP A 246 -2.95 19.01 -9.43
N GLY A 247 -2.70 19.73 -8.33
CA GLY A 247 -1.85 20.91 -8.33
C GLY A 247 -1.90 21.73 -7.05
N LYS A 248 -0.99 22.71 -6.92
CA LYS A 248 -1.16 23.84 -6.01
C LYS A 248 -2.42 24.58 -6.46
N ILE A 249 -3.54 24.20 -5.88
CA ILE A 249 -4.77 24.96 -6.00
C ILE A 249 -4.45 26.40 -5.58
N PRO A 250 -4.49 27.40 -6.47
CA PRO A 250 -4.56 28.79 -6.04
C PRO A 250 -5.78 28.86 -5.15
N GLU A 251 -5.73 29.52 -3.98
CA GLU A 251 -6.88 29.62 -3.07
C GLU A 251 -8.16 29.95 -3.86
N PHE A 252 -8.99 28.94 -4.15
CA PHE A 252 -10.18 29.07 -5.01
C PHE A 252 -11.31 29.83 -4.29
N THR A 253 -11.02 30.41 -3.13
CA THR A 253 -11.95 31.20 -2.33
C THR A 253 -12.40 32.49 -3.00
N ASN A 254 -11.76 32.91 -4.11
CA ASN A 254 -12.00 34.20 -4.76
C ASN A 254 -12.54 34.13 -6.21
N TYR A 255 -12.86 32.95 -6.75
CA TYR A 255 -13.41 32.86 -8.11
C TYR A 255 -14.91 33.15 -8.12
N THR A 256 -15.35 34.03 -9.02
CA THR A 256 -16.76 34.19 -9.33
C THR A 256 -17.31 32.94 -10.06
N PRO A 257 -18.62 32.66 -9.99
CA PRO A 257 -19.22 31.52 -10.71
C PRO A 257 -18.87 31.48 -12.21
N LYS A 258 -18.71 32.65 -12.83
CA LYS A 258 -18.36 32.78 -14.25
C LYS A 258 -16.90 32.43 -14.55
N GLU A 259 -15.96 32.88 -13.71
CA GLU A 259 -14.55 32.52 -13.86
C GLU A 259 -14.33 31.02 -13.62
N PHE A 260 -15.15 30.41 -12.76
CA PHE A 260 -15.13 28.98 -12.51
C PHE A 260 -15.73 28.16 -13.65
N GLU A 261 -16.82 28.63 -14.27
CA GLU A 261 -17.40 28.03 -15.48
C GLU A 261 -16.37 27.99 -16.62
N GLU A 262 -15.63 29.08 -16.84
CA GLU A 262 -14.57 29.16 -17.85
C GLU A 262 -13.38 28.23 -17.53
N LEU A 263 -12.99 28.12 -16.25
CA LEU A 263 -11.96 27.16 -15.83
C LEU A 263 -12.41 25.71 -16.06
N PHE A 264 -13.66 25.36 -15.75
CA PHE A 264 -14.19 24.02 -15.96
C PHE A 264 -14.23 23.68 -17.46
N LYS A 265 -14.70 24.60 -18.31
CA LYS A 265 -14.65 24.46 -19.78
C LYS A 265 -13.21 24.23 -20.26
N TYR A 266 -12.25 25.00 -19.73
CA TYR A 266 -10.83 24.83 -20.06
C TYR A 266 -10.29 23.45 -19.67
N LEU A 267 -10.55 23.00 -18.44
CA LEU A 267 -10.08 21.70 -17.93
C LEU A 267 -10.69 20.52 -18.70
N ALA A 268 -11.99 20.56 -18.98
CA ALA A 268 -12.66 19.56 -19.80
C ALA A 268 -12.08 19.49 -21.23
N LEU A 269 -11.75 20.66 -21.82
CA LEU A 269 -11.07 20.73 -23.11
C LEU A 269 -9.66 20.13 -23.05
N GLN A 270 -8.90 20.37 -21.98
CA GLN A 270 -7.57 19.76 -21.79
C GLN A 270 -7.65 18.25 -21.61
N LYS A 271 -8.64 17.74 -20.87
CA LYS A 271 -8.88 16.28 -20.73
C LYS A 271 -9.20 15.64 -22.06
N ARG A 272 -10.10 16.25 -22.85
CA ARG A 272 -10.39 15.81 -24.22
C ARG A 272 -9.11 15.78 -25.06
N LYS A 273 -8.28 16.82 -25.03
CA LYS A 273 -6.98 16.85 -25.74
C LYS A 273 -6.02 15.74 -25.30
N ARG A 274 -5.95 15.43 -24.00
CA ARG A 274 -5.13 14.30 -23.49
C ARG A 274 -5.68 12.96 -23.97
N GLN A 275 -6.99 12.74 -23.83
CA GLN A 275 -7.65 11.53 -24.33
C GLN A 275 -7.46 11.36 -25.84
N ILE A 276 -7.53 12.43 -26.63
CA ILE A 276 -7.21 12.41 -28.05
C ILE A 276 -5.78 11.95 -28.28
N LYS A 277 -4.81 12.53 -27.58
CA LYS A 277 -3.38 12.19 -27.73
C LYS A 277 -3.04 10.76 -27.28
N GLU A 278 -3.78 10.23 -26.30
CA GLU A 278 -3.66 8.84 -25.87
C GLU A 278 -4.35 7.88 -26.83
N MET A 279 -5.51 8.26 -27.38
CA MET A 279 -6.23 7.49 -28.40
C MET A 279 -5.55 7.53 -29.76
N GLU A 280 -4.78 8.56 -30.12
CA GLU A 280 -3.90 8.58 -31.30
C GLU A 280 -2.86 7.45 -31.27
N LYS A 281 -2.60 6.86 -30.10
CA LYS A 281 -1.73 5.69 -29.95
C LYS A 281 -2.44 4.35 -30.24
N PHE A 282 -3.77 4.36 -30.45
CA PHE A 282 -4.58 3.16 -30.68
C PHE A 282 -5.53 3.33 -31.89
N PRO A 283 -5.65 2.33 -32.79
CA PRO A 283 -6.33 2.50 -34.08
C PRO A 283 -7.87 2.50 -34.06
N TYR A 284 -8.53 2.76 -32.91
CA TYR A 284 -10.00 2.65 -32.81
C TYR A 284 -10.76 3.97 -32.50
N SER A 285 -11.53 4.35 -33.53
CA SER A 285 -12.74 5.18 -33.58
C SER A 285 -12.63 6.71 -33.42
N GLU A 286 -12.48 7.39 -34.55
CA GLU A 286 -12.75 8.83 -34.77
C GLU A 286 -14.17 9.29 -34.37
N LYS A 287 -15.10 8.36 -34.08
CA LYS A 287 -16.52 8.69 -33.90
C LYS A 287 -16.79 9.40 -32.57
N ALA A 288 -16.14 9.00 -31.47
CA ALA A 288 -16.27 9.67 -30.17
C ALA A 288 -15.68 11.10 -30.16
N LEU A 289 -14.88 11.42 -31.17
CA LEU A 289 -14.17 12.69 -31.31
C LEU A 289 -15.02 13.79 -31.95
N LYS A 290 -16.08 13.46 -32.68
CA LYS A 290 -16.92 14.41 -33.41
C LYS A 290 -18.18 14.84 -32.67
N ASP A 291 -18.53 14.17 -31.57
CA ASP A 291 -19.67 14.59 -30.77
C ASP A 291 -19.31 15.90 -30.02
N PRO A 292 -20.14 16.96 -30.14
CA PRO A 292 -19.95 18.18 -29.37
C PRO A 292 -20.09 17.87 -27.87
N LEU A 293 -19.32 18.58 -27.04
CA LEU A 293 -19.48 18.46 -25.60
C LEU A 293 -20.90 18.92 -25.21
N PRO A 294 -21.55 18.34 -24.18
CA PRO A 294 -22.97 18.62 -23.89
C PRO A 294 -23.33 20.11 -23.82
N TRP A 295 -22.43 20.95 -23.31
CA TRP A 295 -22.61 22.41 -23.20
C TRP A 295 -22.31 23.20 -24.48
N GLU A 296 -21.67 22.58 -25.49
CA GLU A 296 -21.51 23.17 -26.83
C GLU A 296 -22.83 23.09 -27.62
N SER A 297 -23.72 22.17 -27.25
CA SER A 297 -25.00 21.91 -27.94
C SER A 297 -26.23 22.57 -27.30
N ASP A 298 -26.18 22.98 -26.03
CA ASP A 298 -27.30 23.62 -25.34
C ASP A 298 -26.86 24.81 -24.45
N PRO A 299 -27.16 26.07 -24.83
CA PRO A 299 -26.86 27.25 -24.03
C PRO A 299 -27.66 27.33 -22.71
N GLN A 300 -28.56 26.39 -22.42
CA GLN A 300 -29.36 26.34 -21.19
C GLN A 300 -28.80 25.42 -20.10
N MET A 301 -27.70 24.69 -20.34
CA MET A 301 -27.03 23.92 -19.29
C MET A 301 -26.49 24.83 -18.18
N GLN A 302 -26.80 24.51 -16.92
CA GLN A 302 -26.26 25.22 -15.76
C GLN A 302 -25.59 24.25 -14.79
N ILE A 303 -24.43 24.67 -14.27
CA ILE A 303 -23.78 23.98 -13.16
C ILE A 303 -24.58 24.29 -11.89
N SER A 304 -25.25 23.28 -11.37
CA SER A 304 -26.23 23.43 -10.28
C SER A 304 -25.63 23.28 -8.89
N LYS A 305 -24.56 22.49 -8.74
CA LYS A 305 -23.85 22.27 -7.49
C LYS A 305 -22.42 21.83 -7.74
N MET A 306 -21.50 22.39 -6.96
CA MET A 306 -20.12 21.91 -6.89
C MET A 306 -19.76 21.54 -5.46
N VAL A 307 -19.13 20.38 -5.29
CA VAL A 307 -18.60 19.93 -4.01
C VAL A 307 -17.11 19.72 -4.17
N PHE A 308 -16.32 20.42 -3.36
CA PHE A 308 -14.91 20.11 -3.18
C PHE A 308 -14.80 19.04 -2.10
N LYS A 309 -14.40 17.84 -2.50
CA LYS A 309 -14.02 16.82 -1.53
C LYS A 309 -12.50 16.82 -1.44
N GLU A 310 -11.95 17.28 -0.31
CA GLU A 310 -10.57 16.96 0.03
C GLU A 310 -10.50 15.45 0.16
N ILE A 311 -9.81 14.79 -0.76
CA ILE A 311 -9.45 13.39 -0.55
C ILE A 311 -8.34 13.43 0.50
N PRO A 312 -8.53 12.79 1.68
CA PRO A 312 -7.44 12.68 2.63
C PRO A 312 -6.30 11.95 1.93
N ALA A 313 -5.20 12.67 1.70
CA ALA A 313 -4.02 12.13 1.05
C ALA A 313 -3.52 10.94 1.87
N ASN A 314 -3.57 9.76 1.27
CA ASN A 314 -3.20 8.49 1.88
C ASN A 314 -2.24 7.79 0.93
N ILE A 315 -1.13 7.31 1.47
CA ILE A 315 -0.12 6.57 0.68
C ILE A 315 -0.32 5.06 0.73
N LEU A 316 -1.26 4.60 1.56
CA LEU A 316 -1.65 3.21 1.70
C LEU A 316 -2.99 2.95 1.03
N GLU A 317 -3.10 1.82 0.34
CA GLU A 317 -4.37 1.34 -0.17
C GLU A 317 -5.16 0.57 0.90
N PRO A 318 -6.49 0.44 0.75
CA PRO A 318 -7.33 -0.30 1.69
C PRO A 318 -6.80 -1.70 2.05
N ALA A 319 -6.30 -2.45 1.08
CA ALA A 319 -5.74 -3.78 1.29
C ALA A 319 -4.46 -3.76 2.13
N HIS A 320 -3.58 -2.76 1.97
CA HIS A 320 -2.39 -2.61 2.81
C HIS A 320 -2.77 -2.45 4.28
N VAL A 321 -3.73 -1.57 4.54
CA VAL A 321 -4.23 -1.29 5.89
C VAL A 321 -4.84 -2.56 6.49
N ARG A 322 -5.66 -3.29 5.72
CA ARG A 322 -6.22 -4.56 6.19
C ARG A 322 -5.13 -5.63 6.45
N ALA A 323 -4.09 -5.70 5.63
CA ALA A 323 -2.98 -6.62 5.82
C ALA A 323 -2.17 -6.31 7.09
N ILE A 324 -1.96 -5.03 7.40
CA ILE A 324 -1.27 -4.57 8.61
C ILE A 324 -2.13 -4.77 9.87
N LEU A 325 -3.44 -4.47 9.81
CA LEU A 325 -4.32 -4.53 10.98
C LEU A 325 -4.85 -5.94 11.26
N PHE A 326 -5.01 -6.77 10.22
CA PHE A 326 -5.50 -8.15 10.29
C PHE A 326 -4.49 -9.14 9.69
N PRO A 327 -3.23 -9.15 10.14
CA PRO A 327 -2.18 -9.98 9.57
C PRO A 327 -2.53 -11.45 9.72
N GLY A 328 -2.45 -12.20 8.63
CA GLY A 328 -2.76 -13.63 8.55
C GLY A 328 -4.25 -13.95 8.36
N CYS A 329 -5.15 -12.96 8.45
CA CYS A 329 -6.57 -13.17 8.16
C CYS A 329 -6.83 -13.40 6.66
N LYS A 330 -6.75 -14.65 6.22
CA LYS A 330 -6.97 -15.04 4.82
C LYS A 330 -8.34 -14.59 4.30
N LYS A 331 -9.38 -14.65 5.13
CA LYS A 331 -10.74 -14.27 4.72
C LYS A 331 -10.84 -12.79 4.34
N LYS A 332 -10.18 -11.88 5.07
CA LYS A 332 -10.19 -10.43 4.79
C LYS A 332 -9.20 -10.00 3.73
N ASN A 333 -8.11 -10.74 3.59
CA ASN A 333 -6.97 -10.40 2.74
C ASN A 333 -6.76 -11.40 1.60
N ALA A 334 -7.78 -12.19 1.22
CA ALA A 334 -7.64 -13.29 0.27
C ALA A 334 -7.03 -12.86 -1.06
N VAL A 335 -7.62 -11.83 -1.68
CA VAL A 335 -7.17 -11.28 -2.95
C VAL A 335 -5.78 -10.68 -2.81
N TYR A 336 -5.59 -9.80 -1.83
CA TYR A 336 -4.30 -9.16 -1.56
C TYR A 336 -3.17 -10.18 -1.36
N TYR A 337 -3.35 -11.19 -0.49
CA TYR A 337 -2.33 -12.22 -0.26
C TYR A 337 -2.06 -13.08 -1.48
N LYS A 338 -3.08 -13.38 -2.28
CA LYS A 338 -2.91 -14.13 -3.53
C LYS A 338 -2.04 -13.35 -4.52
N CYS A 339 -2.29 -12.04 -4.67
CA CYS A 339 -1.56 -11.19 -5.61
C CYS A 339 -0.17 -10.81 -5.09
N ALA A 340 -0.05 -10.42 -3.82
CA ALA A 340 1.21 -10.03 -3.19
C ALA A 340 2.26 -11.15 -3.20
N LYS A 341 1.85 -12.42 -3.07
CA LYS A 341 2.76 -13.57 -3.18
C LYS A 341 3.47 -13.68 -4.54
N LEU A 342 2.92 -13.08 -5.59
CA LEU A 342 3.54 -13.07 -6.92
C LEU A 342 4.65 -12.03 -7.03
N ALA A 343 4.76 -11.09 -6.08
CA ALA A 343 5.69 -9.96 -6.13
C ALA A 343 7.18 -10.36 -6.18
N TYR A 344 7.50 -11.56 -5.69
CA TYR A 344 8.84 -12.12 -5.67
C TYR A 344 8.93 -13.49 -6.36
N ALA A 345 7.89 -13.87 -7.11
CA ALA A 345 7.91 -15.09 -7.90
C ALA A 345 8.86 -14.93 -9.09
N ASP A 346 9.81 -15.87 -9.23
CA ASP A 346 10.79 -15.93 -10.31
C ASP A 346 10.57 -17.27 -11.04
N PRO A 347 9.77 -17.30 -12.11
CA PRO A 347 9.45 -18.54 -12.81
C PRO A 347 10.71 -19.12 -13.47
N GLU A 348 10.74 -20.43 -13.67
CA GLU A 348 11.85 -21.08 -14.38
C GLU A 348 11.98 -20.55 -15.81
N PRO A 349 13.18 -20.59 -16.42
CA PRO A 349 13.39 -20.08 -17.77
C PRO A 349 12.41 -20.69 -18.78
N GLY A 350 11.69 -19.82 -19.50
CA GLY A 350 10.68 -20.22 -20.50
C GLY A 350 9.27 -20.44 -19.93
N GLN A 351 9.08 -20.40 -18.62
CA GLN A 351 7.75 -20.44 -18.01
C GLN A 351 7.13 -19.04 -17.97
N GLN A 352 5.89 -18.92 -18.46
CA GLN A 352 5.12 -17.68 -18.38
C GLN A 352 4.54 -17.48 -16.98
N CYS A 353 4.49 -16.22 -16.55
CA CYS A 353 3.79 -15.84 -15.34
C CYS A 353 2.29 -16.06 -15.50
N TYR A 354 1.70 -16.84 -14.60
CA TYR A 354 0.25 -16.92 -14.47
C TYR A 354 -0.21 -15.89 -13.44
N ILE A 355 -0.77 -14.77 -13.92
CA ILE A 355 -1.39 -13.76 -13.06
C ILE A 355 -2.89 -14.06 -12.97
N PRO A 356 -3.43 -14.39 -11.78
CA PRO A 356 -4.86 -14.64 -11.60
C PRO A 356 -5.73 -13.47 -12.07
N PRO A 357 -6.91 -13.70 -12.65
CA PRO A 357 -7.76 -12.62 -13.17
C PRO A 357 -8.05 -11.51 -12.15
N GLU A 358 -8.26 -11.86 -10.88
CA GLU A 358 -8.51 -10.90 -9.80
C GLU A 358 -7.30 -10.00 -9.48
N CYS A 359 -6.09 -10.39 -9.90
CA CYS A 359 -4.86 -9.62 -9.75
C CYS A 359 -4.55 -8.75 -10.97
N GLN A 360 -5.25 -8.92 -12.09
CA GLN A 360 -4.94 -8.18 -13.33
C GLN A 360 -5.50 -6.75 -13.33
N SER A 361 -6.44 -6.44 -12.44
CA SER A 361 -6.99 -5.09 -12.27
C SER A 361 -6.42 -4.43 -11.03
N GLU A 362 -6.14 -3.13 -11.08
CA GLU A 362 -5.70 -2.32 -9.92
C GLU A 362 -6.62 -2.41 -8.69
N ASN A 363 -7.87 -2.86 -8.87
CA ASN A 363 -8.83 -3.08 -7.79
C ASN A 363 -8.45 -4.18 -6.79
N TRP A 364 -7.38 -4.95 -7.02
CA TRP A 364 -6.92 -5.98 -6.08
C TRP A 364 -6.47 -5.41 -4.72
N LEU A 365 -6.27 -4.08 -4.66
CA LEU A 365 -5.90 -3.32 -3.47
C LEU A 365 -7.09 -2.66 -2.74
N ASN A 366 -8.32 -2.77 -3.26
CA ASN A 366 -9.52 -2.17 -2.67
C ASN A 366 -10.20 -3.04 -1.59
#